data_AF-A0A1I6W9U4-F1
#
_entry.id   AF-A0A1I6W9U4-F1
#
_cell.length_a   1.000
_cell.length_b   1.000
_cell.length_c   1.000
_cell.angle_alpha   90.00
_cell.angle_beta   90.00
_cell.angle_gamma   90.00
#
_symmetry.space_group_name_H-M   'P 1'
#
loop_
_entity.id
_entity.type
_entity.pdbx_description
1 polymer ?
#
loop_
_entity_poly.entity_id
_entity_poly.type
_entity_poly.pdbx_seq_one_letter_code
_entity_poly.pdbx_strand_id
1 'polypeptide(L)'
;MNYSRFSYINPNDIDLFGTLNRNRTLTNDEVAYLFAKRGIIYGKGTSRELLAREFSSFFHSSYDYHLIEAALVKENKRSSAVSGIVLDNLDGLTNRQILNKIDSIEVELTNSLKKQEEIDIDKIIYKRNGTQSRQFNINYSVYDFTKNAFNRRERKEATVLIKPIEGSNSLYIEFPNTKELVHLVDSQIITSISETFEAPQKTKIELLGITDNLGPVDIFCSKK
;
A
#
# COMPACT_ATOMS: atom_id res chain seq x y z
N MET A 1 7.31 8.66 -21.70
CA MET A 1 7.30 9.11 -20.28
C MET A 1 5.91 9.66 -19.99
N ASN A 2 5.18 9.09 -19.03
CA ASN A 2 3.84 9.58 -18.66
C ASN A 2 3.99 10.85 -17.81
N TYR A 3 3.88 12.02 -18.43
CA TYR A 3 4.00 13.32 -17.77
C TYR A 3 2.88 13.59 -16.76
N SER A 4 1.74 12.90 -16.88
CA SER A 4 0.63 12.96 -15.91
C SER A 4 1.05 12.53 -14.51
N ARG A 5 2.06 11.64 -14.39
CA ARG A 5 2.56 11.18 -13.08
C ARG A 5 3.27 12.25 -12.26
N PHE A 6 3.67 13.36 -12.89
CA PHE A 6 4.43 14.44 -12.26
C PHE A 6 3.59 15.69 -11.96
N SER A 7 2.28 15.72 -12.31
CA SER A 7 1.44 16.92 -12.19
C SER A 7 0.49 16.94 -10.99
N TYR A 8 0.73 16.11 -9.96
CA TYR A 8 -0.24 15.94 -8.87
C TYR A 8 -0.05 16.87 -7.67
N ILE A 9 1.06 17.61 -7.61
CA ILE A 9 1.34 18.56 -6.53
C ILE A 9 1.23 19.98 -7.08
N ASN A 10 0.11 20.63 -6.76
CA ASN A 10 -0.12 22.05 -7.02
C ASN A 10 -0.38 22.77 -5.68
N PRO A 11 0.67 23.04 -4.90
CA PRO A 11 0.56 23.69 -3.61
C PRO A 11 0.34 25.19 -3.81
N ASN A 12 -0.48 25.81 -2.96
CA ASN A 12 -0.53 27.26 -2.88
C ASN A 12 0.55 27.78 -1.90
N ASP A 13 0.74 29.10 -1.86
CA ASP A 13 1.74 29.73 -1.00
C ASP A 13 1.52 29.40 0.49
N ILE A 14 0.26 29.24 0.90
CA ILE A 14 -0.13 28.86 2.27
C ILE A 14 0.32 27.43 2.58
N ASP A 15 0.16 26.50 1.63
CA ASP A 15 0.59 25.11 1.74
C ASP A 15 2.11 25.04 1.87
N LEU A 16 2.82 25.86 1.10
CA LEU A 16 4.27 25.92 1.09
C LEU A 16 4.80 26.52 2.41
N PHE A 17 4.26 27.67 2.83
CA PHE A 17 4.57 28.30 4.11
C PHE A 17 4.31 27.34 5.27
N GLY A 18 3.12 26.73 5.31
CA GLY A 18 2.73 25.79 6.35
C GLY A 18 3.66 24.58 6.43
N THR A 19 4.07 24.05 5.27
CA THR A 19 4.98 22.90 5.18
C THR A 19 6.37 23.25 5.68
N LEU A 20 6.95 24.36 5.23
CA LEU A 20 8.29 24.77 5.63
C LEU A 20 8.35 25.18 7.10
N ASN A 21 7.33 25.89 7.60
CA ASN A 21 7.30 26.41 8.96
C ASN A 21 6.95 25.32 10.00
N ARG A 22 5.88 24.55 9.77
CA ARG A 22 5.28 23.67 10.80
C ARG A 22 5.71 22.22 10.71
N ASN A 23 6.26 21.76 9.59
CA ASN A 23 6.54 20.34 9.42
C ASN A 23 7.89 19.97 10.05
N ARG A 24 7.84 19.25 11.18
CA ARG A 24 9.02 18.84 11.94
C ARG A 24 9.96 17.90 11.19
N THR A 25 9.48 17.25 10.13
CA THR A 25 10.31 16.36 9.31
C THR A 25 11.30 17.11 8.43
N LEU A 26 10.99 18.34 8.01
CA LEU A 26 11.94 19.16 7.28
C LEU A 26 13.02 19.66 8.23
N THR A 27 14.25 19.21 8.01
CA THR A 27 15.42 19.64 8.78
C THR A 27 15.86 21.04 8.36
N ASN A 28 16.62 21.73 9.21
CA ASN A 28 17.15 23.05 8.86
C ASN A 28 18.14 22.98 7.69
N ASP A 29 18.82 21.84 7.50
CA ASP A 29 19.77 21.62 6.40
C ASP A 29 19.05 21.47 5.05
N GLU A 30 17.90 20.80 5.03
CA GLU A 30 17.05 20.72 3.83
C GLU A 30 16.49 22.09 3.44
N VAL A 31 16.05 22.88 4.43
CA VAL A 31 15.64 24.27 4.18
C VAL A 31 16.82 25.08 3.65
N ALA A 32 18.01 24.95 4.24
CA ALA A 32 19.22 25.63 3.77
C ALA A 32 19.55 25.26 2.32
N TYR A 33 19.42 23.98 1.96
CA TYR A 33 19.64 23.49 0.61
C TYR A 33 18.68 24.14 -0.41
N LEU A 34 17.39 24.31 -0.06
CA LEU A 34 16.41 24.97 -0.92
C LEU A 34 16.79 26.42 -1.24
N PHE A 35 17.31 27.17 -0.25
CA PHE A 35 17.80 28.54 -0.43
C PHE A 35 19.14 28.59 -1.17
N ALA A 36 20.08 27.70 -0.82
CA ALA A 36 21.39 27.63 -1.46
C ALA A 36 21.30 27.34 -2.95
N LYS A 37 20.38 26.46 -3.35
CA LYS A 37 20.07 26.18 -4.77
C LYS A 37 19.66 27.44 -5.54
N ARG A 38 19.06 28.41 -4.86
CA ARG A 38 18.67 29.72 -5.43
C ARG A 38 19.74 30.79 -5.31
N GLY A 39 20.92 30.44 -4.78
CA GLY A 39 21.99 31.41 -4.52
C GLY A 39 21.69 32.36 -3.36
N ILE A 40 20.71 32.03 -2.51
CA ILE A 40 20.31 32.86 -1.37
C ILE A 40 21.02 32.36 -0.13
N ILE A 41 21.73 33.27 0.54
CA ILE A 41 22.43 33.01 1.79
C ILE A 41 21.72 33.77 2.90
N TYR A 42 21.48 33.10 4.03
CA TYR A 42 20.86 33.70 5.22
C TYR A 42 21.70 33.42 6.47
N GLY A 43 21.49 34.22 7.51
CA GLY A 43 22.25 34.11 8.76
C GLY A 43 21.80 32.91 9.61
N LYS A 44 22.71 32.35 10.42
CA LYS A 44 22.42 31.21 11.30
C LYS A 44 21.31 31.47 12.34
N GLY A 45 20.99 32.75 12.61
CA GLY A 45 19.94 33.16 13.54
C GLY A 45 18.60 33.55 12.88
N THR A 46 18.47 33.41 11.56
CA THR A 46 17.21 33.76 10.87
C THR A 46 16.11 32.79 11.30
N SER A 47 14.96 33.33 11.71
CA SER A 47 13.85 32.49 12.17
C SER A 47 13.28 31.66 11.01
N ARG A 48 12.90 30.42 11.33
CA ARG A 48 12.32 29.49 10.35
C ARG A 48 11.03 30.02 9.74
N GLU A 49 10.24 30.75 10.51
CA GLU A 49 9.02 31.41 10.04
C GLU A 49 9.32 32.45 8.96
N LEU A 50 10.36 33.28 9.15
CA LEU A 50 10.78 34.27 8.17
C LEU A 50 11.25 33.57 6.90
N LEU A 51 12.10 32.55 7.02
CA LEU A 51 12.55 31.74 5.89
C LEU A 51 11.37 31.11 5.13
N ALA A 52 10.42 30.50 5.84
CA ALA A 52 9.25 29.90 5.22
C ALA A 52 8.42 30.95 4.45
N ARG A 53 8.24 32.14 5.02
CA ARG A 53 7.50 33.25 4.40
C ARG A 53 8.19 33.74 3.13
N GLU A 54 9.48 34.06 3.23
CA GLU A 54 10.26 34.52 2.07
C GLU A 54 10.28 33.46 0.98
N PHE A 55 10.56 32.20 1.33
CA PHE A 55 10.58 31.12 0.34
C PHE A 55 9.23 30.96 -0.35
N SER A 56 8.12 30.96 0.40
CA SER A 56 6.76 30.84 -0.15
C SER A 56 6.32 31.97 -1.07
N SER A 57 6.98 33.13 -0.99
CA SER A 57 6.68 34.27 -1.86
C SER A 57 7.30 34.16 -3.24
N PHE A 58 8.21 33.21 -3.46
CA PHE A 58 8.90 33.09 -4.72
C PHE A 58 8.13 32.25 -5.74
N PHE A 59 8.45 32.44 -7.02
CA PHE A 59 8.04 31.49 -8.06
C PHE A 59 8.79 30.17 -7.90
N HIS A 60 8.06 29.05 -7.91
CA HIS A 60 8.61 27.71 -7.75
C HIS A 60 8.40 26.85 -9.00
N SER A 61 9.41 26.06 -9.32
CA SER A 61 9.32 25.05 -10.36
C SER A 61 8.76 23.73 -9.79
N SER A 62 8.24 22.86 -10.65
CA SER A 62 7.83 21.50 -10.26
C SER A 62 8.94 20.73 -9.54
N TYR A 63 10.19 20.95 -9.93
CA TYR A 63 11.34 20.34 -9.29
C TYR A 63 11.54 20.82 -7.84
N ASP A 64 11.23 22.09 -7.53
CA ASP A 64 11.30 22.59 -6.15
C ASP A 64 10.26 21.88 -5.26
N TYR A 65 9.05 21.65 -5.79
CA TYR A 65 8.02 20.90 -5.09
C TYR A 65 8.43 19.44 -4.85
N HIS A 66 9.07 18.80 -5.82
CA HIS A 66 9.57 17.43 -5.64
C HIS A 66 10.70 17.33 -4.62
N LEU A 67 11.58 18.32 -4.52
CA LEU A 67 12.59 18.34 -3.46
C LEU A 67 11.95 18.43 -2.08
N ILE A 68 10.94 19.29 -1.92
CA ILE A 68 10.19 19.41 -0.67
C ILE A 68 9.44 18.11 -0.38
N GLU A 69 8.74 17.54 -1.35
CA GLU A 69 8.04 16.26 -1.20
C GLU A 69 9.01 15.15 -0.78
N ALA A 70 10.17 15.04 -1.43
CA ALA A 70 11.17 14.03 -1.14
C ALA A 70 11.71 14.11 0.30
N ALA A 71 11.93 15.33 0.81
CA ALA A 71 12.31 15.58 2.21
C ALA A 71 11.20 15.19 3.21
N LEU A 72 9.95 15.14 2.76
CA LEU A 72 8.79 14.83 3.61
C LEU A 72 8.41 13.35 3.60
N VAL A 73 8.93 12.56 2.66
CA VAL A 73 8.61 11.13 2.57
C VAL A 73 9.10 10.44 3.85
N LYS A 74 8.15 10.10 4.73
CA LYS A 74 8.41 9.21 5.86
C LYS A 74 8.56 7.78 5.35
N GLU A 75 9.39 6.99 6.02
CA GLU A 75 9.52 5.57 5.73
C GLU A 75 8.14 4.90 5.67
N ASN A 76 7.92 4.12 4.60
CA ASN A 76 6.64 3.52 4.29
C ASN A 76 6.16 2.65 5.46
N LYS A 77 4.95 2.93 5.97
CA LYS A 77 4.32 2.03 6.93
C LYS A 77 3.91 0.77 6.20
N ARG A 78 4.62 -0.33 6.46
CA ARG A 78 4.20 -1.66 6.01
C ARG A 78 2.92 -2.03 6.76
N SER A 79 1.83 -2.21 6.03
CA SER A 79 0.60 -2.67 6.63
C SER A 79 0.74 -4.16 6.99
N SER A 80 0.51 -4.51 8.26
CA SER A 80 0.52 -5.92 8.68
C SER A 80 -0.67 -6.64 8.05
N ALA A 81 -0.48 -7.91 7.70
CA ALA A 81 -1.59 -8.76 7.27
C ALA A 81 -2.54 -9.02 8.44
N VAL A 82 -3.84 -8.91 8.19
CA VAL A 82 -4.89 -8.99 9.22
C VAL A 82 -6.15 -9.72 8.69
N SER A 83 -6.26 -9.91 7.38
CA SER A 83 -7.38 -10.62 6.75
C SER A 83 -6.90 -11.80 5.93
N GLY A 84 -7.70 -12.86 5.93
CA GLY A 84 -7.52 -14.05 5.12
C GLY A 84 -8.79 -14.39 4.33
N ILE A 85 -8.62 -15.01 3.17
CA ILE A 85 -9.71 -15.60 2.39
C ILE A 85 -9.29 -17.02 2.02
N VAL A 86 -10.19 -17.97 2.23
CA VAL A 86 -10.05 -19.35 1.77
C VAL A 86 -10.89 -19.53 0.51
N LEU A 87 -10.29 -20.11 -0.50
CA LEU A 87 -10.95 -20.59 -1.70
C LEU A 87 -10.92 -22.12 -1.69
N ASP A 88 -12.08 -22.73 -1.51
CA ASP A 88 -12.28 -24.18 -1.45
C ASP A 88 -12.75 -24.74 -2.80
N ASN A 89 -12.78 -26.07 -2.93
CA ASN A 89 -13.16 -26.84 -4.13
C ASN A 89 -12.19 -26.72 -5.32
N LEU A 90 -10.88 -26.72 -5.06
CA LEU A 90 -9.86 -26.83 -6.12
C LEU A 90 -9.62 -28.31 -6.47
N ASP A 91 -10.68 -29.01 -6.87
CA ASP A 91 -10.67 -30.47 -6.96
C ASP A 91 -9.65 -31.01 -7.96
N GLY A 92 -8.92 -32.05 -7.53
CA GLY A 92 -8.00 -32.82 -8.36
C GLY A 92 -6.65 -32.18 -8.67
N LEU A 93 -6.30 -31.06 -8.03
CA LEU A 93 -5.02 -30.37 -8.25
C LEU A 93 -4.08 -30.51 -7.06
N THR A 94 -2.85 -30.92 -7.32
CA THR A 94 -1.76 -30.87 -6.32
C THR A 94 -1.37 -29.42 -6.02
N ASN A 95 -0.82 -29.17 -4.83
CA ASN A 95 -0.30 -27.84 -4.44
C ASN A 95 0.62 -27.23 -5.50
N ARG A 96 1.45 -28.04 -6.15
CA ARG A 96 2.33 -27.60 -7.24
C ARG A 96 1.55 -27.15 -8.48
N GLN A 97 0.49 -27.87 -8.86
CA GLN A 97 -0.35 -27.49 -10.00
C GLN A 97 -1.14 -26.20 -9.73
N ILE A 98 -1.64 -26.02 -8.51
CA ILE A 98 -2.29 -24.77 -8.08
C ILE A 98 -1.34 -23.59 -8.23
N LEU A 99 -0.11 -23.72 -7.70
CA LEU A 99 0.89 -22.66 -7.79
C LEU A 99 1.34 -22.37 -9.23
N ASN A 100 1.47 -23.40 -10.07
CA ASN A 100 1.80 -23.23 -11.48
C ASN A 100 0.68 -22.49 -12.25
N LYS A 101 -0.59 -22.75 -11.92
CA LYS A 101 -1.71 -22.00 -12.49
C LYS A 101 -1.66 -20.53 -12.08
N ILE A 102 -1.34 -20.23 -10.82
CA ILE A 102 -1.14 -18.84 -10.35
C ILE A 102 0.03 -18.17 -11.10
N ASP A 103 1.14 -18.89 -11.30
CA ASP A 103 2.27 -18.38 -12.09
C ASP A 103 1.87 -18.08 -13.55
N SER A 104 0.93 -18.83 -14.12
CA SER A 104 0.47 -18.60 -15.50
C SER A 104 -0.35 -17.32 -15.66
N ILE A 105 -1.08 -16.90 -14.62
CA ILE A 105 -1.89 -15.67 -14.61
C ILE A 105 -1.13 -14.45 -14.05
N GLU A 106 0.13 -14.60 -13.64
CA GLU A 106 0.96 -13.54 -13.04
C GLU A 106 0.97 -12.26 -13.89
N VAL A 107 1.25 -12.40 -15.18
CA VAL A 107 1.42 -11.25 -16.09
C VAL A 107 0.09 -10.54 -16.32
N GLU A 108 -0.99 -11.31 -16.49
CA GLU A 108 -2.32 -10.75 -16.66
C GLU A 108 -2.78 -10.01 -15.41
N LEU A 109 -2.63 -10.64 -14.24
CA LEU A 109 -3.01 -10.06 -12.96
C LEU A 109 -2.19 -8.81 -12.63
N THR A 110 -0.87 -8.82 -12.87
CA THR A 110 -0.06 -7.61 -12.66
C THR A 110 -0.43 -6.47 -13.61
N ASN A 111 -0.90 -6.78 -14.82
CA ASN A 111 -1.38 -5.78 -15.78
C ASN A 111 -2.77 -5.25 -15.40
N SER A 112 -3.69 -6.10 -14.94
CA SER A 112 -5.01 -5.67 -14.48
C SER A 112 -4.90 -4.77 -13.25
N LEU A 113 -4.05 -5.15 -12.29
CA LEU A 113 -3.75 -4.35 -11.11
C LEU A 113 -3.17 -2.97 -11.46
N LYS A 114 -2.32 -2.86 -12.49
CA LYS A 114 -1.77 -1.56 -12.92
C LYS A 114 -2.77 -0.67 -13.68
N LYS A 115 -3.81 -1.26 -14.27
CA LYS A 115 -4.80 -0.55 -15.08
C LYS A 115 -5.98 -0.01 -14.27
N GLN A 116 -6.16 -0.48 -13.04
CA GLN A 116 -7.23 0.00 -12.17
C GLN A 116 -7.03 1.47 -11.81
N GLU A 117 -8.13 2.24 -11.77
CA GLU A 117 -8.09 3.69 -11.62
C GLU A 117 -8.35 4.18 -10.18
N GLU A 118 -8.80 3.28 -9.30
CA GLU A 118 -9.20 3.66 -7.93
C GLU A 118 -8.01 3.91 -7.01
N ILE A 119 -6.90 3.22 -7.24
CA ILE A 119 -5.68 3.35 -6.43
C ILE A 119 -4.48 3.51 -7.36
N ASP A 120 -3.65 4.51 -7.09
CA ASP A 120 -2.43 4.76 -7.84
C ASP A 120 -1.35 3.76 -7.44
N ILE A 121 -1.14 2.73 -8.26
CA ILE A 121 -0.13 1.69 -8.01
C ILE A 121 1.21 2.11 -8.62
N ASP A 122 2.18 2.34 -7.75
CA ASP A 122 3.54 2.73 -8.10
C ASP A 122 4.36 1.54 -8.61
N LYS A 123 4.30 0.42 -7.88
CA LYS A 123 5.11 -0.77 -8.15
C LYS A 123 4.42 -2.03 -7.66
N ILE A 124 4.51 -3.09 -8.46
CA ILE A 124 4.11 -4.44 -8.07
C ILE A 124 5.33 -5.34 -8.24
N ILE A 125 5.65 -6.13 -7.23
CA ILE A 125 6.71 -7.13 -7.27
C ILE A 125 6.10 -8.48 -6.94
N TYR A 126 6.12 -9.39 -7.90
CA TYR A 126 5.78 -10.79 -7.68
C TYR A 126 6.99 -11.57 -7.18
N LYS A 127 6.81 -12.39 -6.16
CA LYS A 127 7.84 -13.28 -5.60
C LYS A 127 7.33 -14.71 -5.54
N ARG A 128 8.17 -15.63 -6.00
CA ARG A 128 7.95 -17.08 -5.89
C ARG A 128 8.71 -17.59 -4.67
N ASN A 129 7.99 -17.95 -3.62
CA ASN A 129 8.57 -18.47 -2.38
C ASN A 129 8.59 -20.00 -2.45
N GLY A 130 9.43 -20.54 -3.33
CA GLY A 130 9.59 -21.99 -3.54
C GLY A 130 8.29 -22.68 -3.99
N THR A 131 8.01 -23.86 -3.43
CA THR A 131 6.77 -24.61 -3.66
C THR A 131 5.69 -24.35 -2.62
N GLN A 132 5.90 -23.36 -1.74
CA GLN A 132 5.04 -23.13 -0.58
C GLN A 132 4.10 -21.94 -0.77
N SER A 133 4.54 -20.86 -1.43
CA SER A 133 3.68 -19.69 -1.60
C SER A 133 4.07 -18.79 -2.77
N ARG A 134 3.16 -17.88 -3.10
CA ARG A 134 3.33 -16.76 -4.03
C ARG A 134 2.98 -15.47 -3.34
N GLN A 135 3.70 -14.40 -3.64
CA GLN A 135 3.58 -13.15 -2.93
C GLN A 135 3.57 -11.97 -3.90
N PHE A 136 2.58 -11.10 -3.78
CA PHE A 136 2.53 -9.80 -4.43
C PHE A 136 2.86 -8.72 -3.42
N ASN A 137 3.97 -8.01 -3.62
CA ASN A 137 4.26 -6.78 -2.89
C ASN A 137 3.79 -5.60 -3.74
N ILE A 138 2.85 -4.84 -3.20
CA ILE A 138 2.18 -3.74 -3.86
C ILE A 138 2.56 -2.45 -3.12
N ASN A 139 3.21 -1.56 -3.84
CA ASN A 139 3.45 -0.19 -3.40
C ASN A 139 2.40 0.68 -4.09
N TYR A 140 1.57 1.35 -3.29
CA TYR A 140 0.45 2.12 -3.78
C TYR A 140 0.30 3.42 -3.01
N SER A 141 -0.38 4.38 -3.62
CA SER A 141 -0.59 5.70 -3.07
C SER A 141 -2.07 5.98 -2.91
N VAL A 142 -2.45 6.51 -1.75
CA VAL A 142 -3.81 6.95 -1.44
C VAL A 142 -3.79 8.47 -1.24
N TYR A 143 -4.76 9.16 -1.83
CA TYR A 143 -4.86 10.62 -1.74
C TYR A 143 -5.90 11.03 -0.69
N ASP A 144 -5.48 11.83 0.28
CA ASP A 144 -6.34 12.46 1.28
C ASP A 144 -6.41 13.97 1.05
N PHE A 145 -7.46 14.41 0.36
CA PHE A 145 -7.66 15.81 -0.02
C PHE A 145 -7.90 16.75 1.16
N THR A 146 -8.13 16.24 2.38
CA THR A 146 -8.23 17.07 3.59
C THR A 146 -6.88 17.61 4.05
N LYS A 147 -5.78 16.99 3.60
CA LYS A 147 -4.42 17.38 3.93
C LYS A 147 -3.86 18.40 2.93
N ASN A 148 -2.85 19.14 3.40
CA ASN A 148 -1.99 20.00 2.58
C ASN A 148 -1.46 19.24 1.36
N ALA A 149 -1.31 19.93 0.22
CA ALA A 149 -0.79 19.39 -1.03
C ALA A 149 0.45 18.46 -0.89
N PHE A 150 1.40 18.77 -0.01
CA PHE A 150 2.61 17.96 0.20
C PHE A 150 2.38 16.69 1.03
N ASN A 151 1.35 16.67 1.88
CA ASN A 151 1.01 15.52 2.75
C ASN A 151 -0.24 14.78 2.27
N ARG A 152 -0.82 15.21 1.15
CA ARG A 152 -2.04 14.64 0.56
C ARG A 152 -1.82 13.22 0.08
N ARG A 153 -0.63 12.90 -0.40
CA ARG A 153 -0.30 11.57 -0.91
C ARG A 153 0.30 10.70 0.19
N GLU A 154 -0.42 9.67 0.59
CA GLU A 154 0.09 8.64 1.49
C GLU A 154 0.60 7.44 0.70
N ARG A 155 1.91 7.19 0.78
CA ARG A 155 2.53 5.99 0.18
C ARG A 155 2.42 4.84 1.17
N LYS A 156 1.85 3.73 0.72
CA LYS A 156 1.59 2.52 1.51
C LYS A 156 2.23 1.32 0.82
N GLU A 157 2.65 0.37 1.65
CA GLU A 157 3.16 -0.92 1.20
C GLU A 157 2.30 -2.04 1.76
N ALA A 158 1.91 -2.95 0.87
CA ALA A 158 1.13 -4.12 1.21
C ALA A 158 1.73 -5.38 0.61
N THR A 159 1.54 -6.48 1.33
CA THR A 159 1.89 -7.81 0.90
C THR A 159 0.62 -8.64 0.81
N VAL A 160 0.31 -9.16 -0.38
CA VAL A 160 -0.70 -10.20 -0.58
C VAL A 160 0.03 -11.53 -0.73
N LEU A 161 -0.21 -12.45 0.19
CA LEU A 161 0.39 -13.78 0.20
C LEU A 161 -0.65 -14.81 -0.20
N ILE A 162 -0.28 -15.73 -1.08
CA ILE A 162 -1.13 -16.80 -1.58
C ILE A 162 -0.43 -18.12 -1.27
N LYS A 163 -1.06 -18.99 -0.49
CA LYS A 163 -0.52 -20.30 -0.08
C LYS A 163 -1.58 -21.39 -0.19
N PRO A 164 -1.29 -22.55 -0.81
CA PRO A 164 -2.16 -23.71 -0.68
C PRO A 164 -2.18 -24.19 0.77
N ILE A 165 -3.31 -24.70 1.22
CA ILE A 165 -3.43 -25.31 2.55
C ILE A 165 -2.95 -26.75 2.47
N GLU A 166 -2.07 -27.17 3.38
CA GLU A 166 -1.56 -28.53 3.39
C GLU A 166 -2.67 -29.54 3.72
N GLY A 167 -2.77 -30.60 2.92
CA GLY A 167 -3.78 -31.66 3.13
C GLY A 167 -5.20 -31.30 2.70
N SER A 168 -5.43 -30.12 2.13
CA SER A 168 -6.72 -29.77 1.51
C SER A 168 -6.55 -29.22 0.10
N ASN A 169 -7.60 -29.33 -0.71
CA ASN A 169 -7.69 -28.73 -2.05
C ASN A 169 -8.15 -27.27 -1.94
N SER A 170 -7.51 -26.49 -1.07
CA SER A 170 -7.91 -25.12 -0.75
C SER A 170 -6.74 -24.16 -0.87
N LEU A 171 -7.05 -22.93 -1.27
CA LEU A 171 -6.09 -21.84 -1.38
C LEU A 171 -6.39 -20.77 -0.33
N TYR A 172 -5.38 -20.40 0.45
CA TYR A 172 -5.45 -19.31 1.40
C TYR A 172 -4.76 -18.06 0.87
N ILE A 173 -5.48 -16.94 0.90
CA ILE A 173 -5.01 -15.62 0.47
C ILE A 173 -5.00 -14.71 1.69
N GLU A 174 -3.85 -14.13 2.01
CA GLU A 174 -3.62 -13.29 3.16
C GLU A 174 -3.24 -11.87 2.72
N PHE A 175 -3.87 -10.87 3.31
CA PHE A 175 -3.64 -9.47 2.97
C PHE A 175 -4.01 -8.51 4.12
N PRO A 176 -3.53 -7.25 4.08
CA PRO A 176 -3.91 -6.25 5.06
C PRO A 176 -5.38 -5.82 4.92
N ASN A 177 -6.07 -5.66 6.06
CA ASN A 177 -7.49 -5.28 6.10
C ASN A 177 -7.68 -3.75 5.92
N THR A 178 -7.37 -3.22 4.74
CA THR A 178 -7.69 -1.83 4.38
C THR A 178 -8.74 -1.80 3.28
N LYS A 179 -9.61 -0.79 3.30
CA LYS A 179 -10.73 -0.68 2.34
C LYS A 179 -10.25 -0.79 0.88
N GLU A 180 -9.12 -0.17 0.59
CA GLU A 180 -8.51 -0.12 -0.74
C GLU A 180 -8.04 -1.53 -1.18
N LEU A 181 -7.37 -2.26 -0.28
CA LEU A 181 -6.85 -3.60 -0.61
C LEU A 181 -7.94 -4.66 -0.63
N VAL A 182 -8.95 -4.58 0.24
CA VAL A 182 -10.09 -5.49 0.22
C VAL A 182 -10.77 -5.43 -1.15
N HIS A 183 -11.05 -4.23 -1.65
CA HIS A 183 -11.67 -4.06 -2.97
C HIS A 183 -10.77 -4.58 -4.10
N LEU A 184 -9.47 -4.28 -4.05
CA LEU A 184 -8.50 -4.74 -5.06
C LEU A 184 -8.37 -6.28 -5.08
N VAL A 185 -8.29 -6.91 -3.91
CA VAL A 185 -8.18 -8.37 -3.80
C VAL A 185 -9.46 -9.02 -4.32
N ASP A 186 -10.63 -8.51 -3.91
CA ASP A 186 -11.92 -9.07 -4.33
C ASP A 186 -12.17 -8.90 -5.83
N SER A 187 -11.94 -7.71 -6.38
CA SER A 187 -12.26 -7.39 -7.78
C SER A 187 -11.27 -7.96 -8.78
N GLN A 188 -9.99 -8.06 -8.43
CA GLN A 188 -8.93 -8.48 -9.36
C GLN A 188 -8.40 -9.87 -9.03
N ILE A 189 -7.84 -10.05 -7.82
CA ILE A 189 -7.12 -11.27 -7.47
C ILE A 189 -8.06 -12.47 -7.40
N ILE A 190 -9.18 -12.34 -6.67
CA ILE A 190 -10.14 -13.42 -6.54
C ILE A 190 -10.83 -13.69 -7.87
N THR A 191 -11.23 -12.65 -8.61
CA THR A 191 -11.86 -12.81 -9.93
C THR A 191 -10.96 -13.59 -10.88
N SER A 192 -9.71 -13.18 -11.08
CA SER A 192 -8.77 -13.89 -11.97
C SER A 192 -8.47 -15.31 -11.52
N ILE A 193 -8.40 -15.56 -10.21
CA ILE A 193 -8.26 -16.93 -9.68
C ILE A 193 -9.53 -17.73 -9.97
N SER A 194 -10.72 -17.18 -9.72
CA SER A 194 -12.01 -17.85 -9.95
C SER A 194 -12.34 -18.09 -11.42
N GLU A 195 -11.72 -17.36 -12.36
CA GLU A 195 -11.81 -17.67 -13.79
C GLU A 195 -10.89 -18.83 -14.19
N THR A 196 -9.80 -19.02 -13.44
CA THR A 196 -8.78 -20.07 -13.68
C THR A 196 -9.15 -21.41 -13.04
N PHE A 197 -10.00 -21.38 -12.03
CA PHE A 197 -10.49 -22.55 -11.29
C PHE A 197 -12.01 -22.60 -11.36
N GLU A 198 -12.62 -23.78 -11.58
CA GLU A 198 -14.06 -23.92 -11.78
C GLU A 198 -14.86 -23.56 -10.51
N ALA A 199 -15.19 -22.27 -10.35
CA ALA A 199 -16.08 -21.73 -9.32
C ALA A 199 -15.72 -22.13 -7.86
N PRO A 200 -14.58 -21.66 -7.33
CA PRO A 200 -14.19 -21.93 -5.95
C PRO A 200 -15.19 -21.34 -4.94
N GLN A 201 -15.44 -22.05 -3.83
CA GLN A 201 -16.23 -21.50 -2.73
C GLN A 201 -15.39 -20.53 -1.90
N LYS A 202 -15.89 -19.30 -1.71
CA LYS A 202 -15.19 -18.24 -0.99
C LYS A 202 -15.62 -18.18 0.47
N THR A 203 -14.66 -18.33 1.39
CA THR A 203 -14.86 -18.14 2.83
C THR A 203 -13.93 -17.05 3.34
N LYS A 204 -14.48 -15.98 3.96
CA LYS A 204 -13.70 -14.88 4.54
C LYS A 204 -13.31 -15.20 5.99
N ILE A 205 -12.05 -14.97 6.35
CA ILE A 205 -11.52 -15.14 7.70
C ILE A 205 -10.93 -13.81 8.17
N GLU A 206 -11.45 -13.27 9.26
CA GLU A 206 -10.91 -12.06 9.89
C GLU A 206 -10.06 -12.44 11.11
N LEU A 207 -8.78 -12.10 11.11
CA LEU A 207 -7.84 -12.49 12.18
C LEU A 207 -7.93 -11.58 13.42
N LEU A 208 -8.83 -10.57 13.41
CA LEU A 208 -9.09 -9.68 14.56
C LEU A 208 -10.19 -10.19 15.50
N GLY A 209 -10.76 -11.37 15.24
CA GLY A 209 -11.98 -11.85 15.90
C GLY A 209 -11.86 -13.11 16.75
N ILE A 210 -10.67 -13.72 16.90
CA ILE A 210 -10.50 -14.81 17.88
C ILE A 210 -10.20 -14.18 19.25
N THR A 211 -11.20 -13.52 19.83
CA THR A 211 -11.36 -13.61 21.29
C THR A 211 -12.01 -14.96 21.54
N ASP A 212 -11.38 -15.81 22.33
CA ASP A 212 -11.92 -17.10 22.78
C ASP A 212 -13.36 -16.95 23.31
N ASN A 213 -14.34 -17.10 22.43
CA ASN A 213 -15.66 -17.57 22.80
C ASN A 213 -15.69 -19.06 22.53
N LEU A 214 -14.81 -19.78 23.23
CA LEU A 214 -15.13 -21.12 23.71
C LEU A 214 -16.37 -20.96 24.60
N GLY A 215 -17.56 -21.03 23.99
CA GLY A 215 -18.76 -21.34 24.74
C GLY A 215 -18.48 -22.61 25.55
N PRO A 216 -18.96 -22.71 26.80
CA PRO A 216 -18.67 -23.85 27.65
C PRO A 216 -19.10 -25.11 26.92
N VAL A 217 -18.12 -25.95 26.59
CA VAL A 217 -18.37 -27.31 26.15
C VAL A 217 -18.90 -28.03 27.37
N ASP A 218 -20.23 -28.23 27.42
CA ASP A 218 -20.85 -29.12 28.38
C ASP A 218 -20.35 -30.54 28.11
N ILE A 219 -19.30 -30.92 28.84
CA ILE A 219 -18.82 -32.29 28.93
C ILE A 219 -19.88 -33.05 29.74
N PHE A 220 -20.82 -33.69 29.03
CA PHE A 220 -21.66 -34.73 29.62
C PHE A 220 -20.78 -35.95 29.97
N CYS A 221 -20.22 -35.96 31.17
CA CYS A 221 -19.75 -37.17 31.80
C CYS A 221 -20.97 -38.01 32.20
N SER A 222 -21.28 -39.01 31.38
CA SER A 222 -22.08 -40.17 31.79
C SER A 222 -21.43 -40.81 33.02
N LYS A 223 -22.12 -40.72 34.16
CA LYS A 223 -21.85 -41.61 35.31
C LYS A 223 -22.86 -42.76 35.25
N LYS A 224 -22.29 -43.95 35.14
CA LYS A 224 -22.80 -45.32 35.38
C LYS A 224 -24.21 -45.44 35.95
#